data_AF-A0A178ATP1-F1
#
_entry.id   AF-A0A178ATP1-F1
#
_cell.length_a   1.000
_cell.length_b   1.000
_cell.length_c   1.000
_cell.angle_alpha   90.00
_cell.angle_beta   90.00
_cell.angle_gamma   90.00
#
_symmetry.space_group_name_H-M   'P 1'
#
loop_
_entity.id
_entity.type
_entity.pdbx_description
1 polymer ?
#
loop_
_entity_poly.entity_id
_entity_poly.type
_entity_poly.pdbx_seq_one_letter_code
_entity_poly.pdbx_strand_id
1 'polypeptide(L)'
;MAPGERSEEVHLWYTAVYEAVQEIPHGKVTSYGHIARLLGKPERPRQVGICLKHLPTASTDRSKQSATFHGDNVPWQRVLNAKGSISPRGPGSARRQADALRREGVEIREDAMGQYTIDLAKYGWFPDVLPSEADLVESSDAEEDEDAAAYHT
;
A
#
# COMPACT_ATOMS: atom_id res chain seq x y z
N MET A 1 26.65 -7.79 -7.81
CA MET A 1 26.09 -6.76 -6.92
C MET A 1 26.95 -6.66 -5.67
N ALA A 2 27.49 -5.48 -5.41
CA ALA A 2 28.26 -5.18 -4.21
C ALA A 2 27.36 -5.23 -2.95
N PRO A 3 27.92 -5.50 -1.76
CA PRO A 3 27.15 -5.56 -0.52
C PRO A 3 26.36 -4.27 -0.18
N GLY A 4 26.86 -3.10 -0.60
CA GLY A 4 26.19 -1.80 -0.38
C GLY A 4 24.98 -1.56 -1.30
N GLU A 5 25.11 -1.88 -2.59
CA GLU A 5 24.04 -1.73 -3.58
C GLU A 5 22.80 -2.56 -3.21
N ARG A 6 23.01 -3.77 -2.67
CA ARG A 6 21.90 -4.62 -2.20
C ARG A 6 21.16 -4.02 -1.00
N SER A 7 21.85 -3.26 -0.14
CA SER A 7 21.21 -2.61 1.02
C SER A 7 20.37 -1.41 0.59
N GLU A 8 20.84 -0.67 -0.41
CA GLU A 8 20.11 0.47 -0.99
C GLU A 8 18.88 0.00 -1.76
N GLU A 9 19.00 -1.01 -2.62
CA GLU A 9 17.84 -1.58 -3.35
C GLU A 9 16.75 -2.08 -2.39
N VAL A 10 17.14 -2.73 -1.31
CA VAL A 10 16.19 -3.18 -0.27
C VAL A 10 15.53 -1.98 0.41
N HIS A 11 16.28 -0.92 0.72
CA HIS A 11 15.72 0.27 1.33
C HIS A 11 14.71 0.97 0.40
N LEU A 12 15.08 1.16 -0.87
CA LEU A 12 14.21 1.73 -1.90
C LEU A 12 12.94 0.91 -2.08
N TRP A 13 13.04 -0.42 -2.09
CA TRP A 13 11.87 -1.29 -2.16
C TRP A 13 10.93 -1.11 -0.96
N TYR A 14 11.48 -1.01 0.26
CA TYR A 14 10.67 -0.77 1.45
C TYR A 14 9.95 0.59 1.37
N THR A 15 10.66 1.64 0.97
CA THR A 15 10.11 2.99 0.80
C THR A 15 8.97 2.98 -0.22
N ALA A 16 9.20 2.43 -1.42
CA ALA A 16 8.19 2.34 -2.47
C ALA A 16 6.93 1.56 -2.04
N VAL A 17 7.10 0.46 -1.28
CA VAL A 17 5.97 -0.29 -0.72
C VAL A 17 5.18 0.55 0.28
N TYR A 18 5.84 1.32 1.14
CA TYR A 18 5.15 2.14 2.12
C TYR A 18 4.42 3.31 1.48
N GLU A 19 5.02 3.99 0.51
CA GLU A 19 4.40 5.07 -0.26
C GLU A 19 3.17 4.56 -1.01
N ALA A 20 3.29 3.48 -1.77
CA ALA A 20 2.15 2.88 -2.48
C ALA A 20 1.00 2.48 -1.54
N VAL A 21 1.31 2.03 -0.32
CA VAL A 21 0.29 1.67 0.68
C VAL A 21 -0.38 2.92 1.27
N GLN A 22 0.32 4.05 1.37
CA GLN A 22 -0.27 5.32 1.82
C GLN A 22 -1.32 5.87 0.85
N GLU A 23 -1.23 5.51 -0.43
CA GLU A 23 -2.19 5.92 -1.47
C GLU A 23 -3.53 5.18 -1.39
N ILE A 24 -3.63 4.09 -0.62
CA ILE A 24 -4.89 3.35 -0.48
C ILE A 24 -5.90 4.24 0.27
N PRO A 25 -7.07 4.57 -0.30
CA PRO A 25 -8.02 5.46 0.35
C PRO A 25 -8.60 4.89 1.65
N HIS A 26 -9.05 5.79 2.53
CA HIS A 26 -9.76 5.39 3.76
C HIS A 26 -11.03 4.58 3.44
N GLY A 27 -11.23 3.49 4.16
CA GLY A 27 -12.36 2.58 3.95
C GLY A 27 -12.22 1.70 2.69
N LYS A 28 -11.05 1.70 2.04
CA LYS A 28 -10.74 0.81 0.92
C LYS A 28 -9.65 -0.18 1.28
N VAL A 29 -9.64 -1.31 0.56
CA VAL A 29 -8.67 -2.40 0.76
C VAL A 29 -8.11 -2.87 -0.57
N THR A 30 -6.90 -3.42 -0.52
CA THR A 30 -6.24 -4.02 -1.69
C THR A 30 -5.54 -5.31 -1.30
N SER A 31 -4.81 -5.92 -2.23
CA SER A 31 -4.06 -7.15 -1.98
C SER A 31 -2.55 -6.95 -2.08
N TYR A 32 -1.78 -7.82 -1.41
CA TYR A 32 -0.32 -7.84 -1.54
C TYR A 32 0.15 -7.97 -3.01
N GLY A 33 -0.58 -8.75 -3.81
CA GLY A 33 -0.30 -8.92 -5.24
C GLY A 33 -0.55 -7.64 -6.03
N HIS A 34 -1.58 -6.89 -5.66
CA HIS A 34 -1.90 -5.64 -6.35
C HIS A 34 -0.85 -4.57 -6.09
N ILE A 35 -0.42 -4.39 -4.83
CA ILE A 35 0.68 -3.45 -4.51
C ILE A 35 1.97 -3.86 -5.24
N ALA A 36 2.29 -5.15 -5.29
CA ALA A 36 3.46 -5.63 -6.03
C ALA A 36 3.35 -5.35 -7.55
N ARG A 37 2.15 -5.47 -8.12
CA ARG A 37 1.87 -5.12 -9.52
C ARG A 37 2.03 -3.62 -9.78
N LEU A 38 1.46 -2.76 -8.92
CA LEU A 38 1.56 -1.31 -9.04
C LEU A 38 3.02 -0.84 -9.04
N LEU A 39 3.87 -1.49 -8.23
CA LEU A 39 5.32 -1.21 -8.20
C LEU A 39 6.13 -1.90 -9.31
N GLY A 40 5.47 -2.44 -10.34
CA GLY A 40 6.13 -3.10 -11.47
C GLY A 40 6.85 -4.42 -11.14
N LYS A 41 6.54 -5.04 -9.99
CA LYS A 41 7.13 -6.31 -9.52
C LYS A 41 6.06 -7.35 -9.14
N PRO A 42 5.18 -7.76 -10.09
CA PRO A 42 4.06 -8.67 -9.81
C PRO A 42 4.48 -10.02 -9.21
N GLU A 43 5.74 -10.42 -9.35
CA GLU A 43 6.33 -11.63 -8.78
C GLU A 43 6.68 -11.52 -7.27
N ARG A 44 6.54 -10.33 -6.65
CA ARG A 44 7.01 -10.05 -5.28
C ARG A 44 5.94 -9.78 -4.20
N PRO A 45 4.72 -10.37 -4.22
CA PRO A 45 3.70 -10.11 -3.17
C PRO A 45 4.15 -10.51 -1.77
N ARG A 46 4.97 -11.55 -1.65
CA ARG A 46 5.53 -11.96 -0.35
C ARG A 46 6.46 -10.90 0.21
N GLN A 47 7.21 -10.19 -0.63
CA GLN A 47 8.12 -9.13 -0.19
C GLN A 47 7.34 -7.93 0.34
N VAL A 48 6.21 -7.56 -0.29
CA VAL A 48 5.29 -6.54 0.26
C VAL A 48 4.85 -6.93 1.67
N GLY A 49 4.46 -8.18 1.87
CA GLY A 49 4.08 -8.70 3.20
C GLY A 49 5.22 -8.72 4.22
N ILE A 50 6.48 -8.81 3.78
CA ILE A 50 7.67 -8.70 4.63
C ILE A 50 7.90 -7.24 5.02
N CYS A 51 7.81 -6.28 4.08
CA CYS A 51 7.90 -4.86 4.37
C CYS A 51 6.88 -4.46 5.45
N LEU A 52 5.60 -4.79 5.26
CA LEU A 52 4.56 -4.45 6.25
C LEU A 52 4.74 -5.17 7.60
N LYS A 53 5.36 -6.35 7.63
CA LYS A 53 5.71 -7.04 8.89
C LYS A 53 6.81 -6.30 9.65
N HIS A 54 7.72 -5.63 8.93
CA HIS A 54 8.85 -4.89 9.50
C HIS A 54 8.60 -3.39 9.62
N LEU A 55 7.36 -2.94 9.38
CA LEU A 55 6.95 -1.57 9.62
C LEU A 55 7.12 -1.25 11.11
N PRO A 56 7.92 -0.23 11.47
CA PRO A 56 8.15 0.10 12.87
C PRO A 56 6.90 0.72 13.50
N THR A 57 6.78 0.61 14.82
CA THR A 57 5.79 1.36 15.58
C THR A 57 6.26 2.81 15.74
N ALA A 58 5.32 3.77 15.78
CA ALA A 58 5.65 5.15 16.10
C ALA A 58 6.32 5.25 17.48
N SER A 59 7.29 6.15 17.62
CA SER A 59 7.92 6.41 18.91
C SER A 59 6.90 7.04 19.86
N THR A 60 6.72 6.44 21.04
CA THR A 60 5.93 7.04 22.13
C THR A 60 6.75 8.00 22.98
N ASP A 61 8.07 8.00 22.80
CA ASP A 61 9.00 8.89 23.46
C ASP A 61 9.16 10.18 22.63
N ARG A 62 8.70 11.30 23.18
CA ARG A 62 8.75 12.62 22.52
C ARG A 62 10.18 13.13 22.30
N SER A 63 11.18 12.54 22.98
CA SER A 63 12.59 12.88 22.76
C SER A 63 13.21 12.17 21.56
N LYS A 64 12.53 11.16 20.99
CA LYS A 64 12.99 10.38 19.85
C LYS A 64 12.17 10.69 18.61
N GLN A 65 12.86 10.92 17.50
CA GLN A 65 12.20 11.05 16.21
C GLN A 65 11.64 9.69 15.78
N SER A 66 10.35 9.67 15.46
CA SER A 66 9.72 8.52 14.79
C SER A 66 10.37 8.25 13.45
N ALA A 67 10.43 6.97 13.05
CA ALA A 67 10.80 6.62 11.67
C ALA A 67 9.84 7.30 10.69
N THR A 68 10.35 7.70 9.50
CA THR A 68 9.56 8.34 8.43
C THR A 68 8.30 7.55 8.10
N PHE A 69 8.41 6.23 8.02
CA PHE A 69 7.29 5.31 7.86
C PHE A 69 7.11 4.49 9.13
N HIS A 70 5.88 4.42 9.61
CA HIS A 70 5.51 3.69 10.82
C HIS A 70 4.03 3.30 10.84
N GLY A 71 3.65 2.48 11.82
CA GLY A 71 2.28 1.94 11.97
C GLY A 71 1.14 2.96 12.01
N ASP A 72 1.43 4.23 12.31
CA ASP A 72 0.41 5.28 12.43
C ASP A 72 0.19 6.07 11.13
N ASN A 73 1.15 6.07 10.19
CA ASN A 73 1.04 6.77 8.91
C ASN A 73 1.00 5.86 7.69
N VAL A 74 1.39 4.58 7.80
CA VAL A 74 1.25 3.60 6.73
C VAL A 74 0.04 2.73 7.06
N PRO A 75 -1.06 2.77 6.28
CA PRO A 75 -2.31 2.08 6.59
C PRO A 75 -2.23 0.57 6.25
N TRP A 76 -1.31 -0.12 6.90
CA TRP A 76 -1.00 -1.54 6.69
C TRP A 76 -2.23 -2.46 6.80
N GLN A 77 -3.23 -2.06 7.59
CA GLN A 77 -4.48 -2.80 7.77
C GLN A 77 -5.29 -2.94 6.48
N ARG A 78 -5.08 -2.04 5.50
CA ARG A 78 -5.79 -2.04 4.21
C ARG A 78 -5.29 -3.09 3.22
N VAL A 79 -4.19 -3.78 3.53
CA VAL A 79 -3.59 -4.79 2.63
C VAL A 79 -3.93 -6.21 3.09
N LEU A 80 -4.63 -6.94 2.22
CA LEU A 80 -5.18 -8.27 2.46
C LEU A 80 -4.52 -9.34 1.58
N ASN A 81 -4.89 -10.60 1.79
CA ASN A 81 -4.56 -11.64 0.82
C ASN A 81 -5.44 -11.55 -0.44
N ALA A 82 -5.04 -12.26 -1.50
CA ALA A 82 -5.73 -12.24 -2.79
C ALA A 82 -7.18 -12.77 -2.75
N LYS A 83 -7.58 -13.49 -1.69
CA LYS A 83 -8.95 -13.97 -1.48
C LYS A 83 -9.83 -12.96 -0.73
N GLY A 84 -9.32 -11.76 -0.46
CA GLY A 84 -10.03 -10.76 0.34
C GLY A 84 -10.17 -11.15 1.81
N SER A 85 -9.29 -12.00 2.33
CA SER A 85 -9.30 -12.37 3.76
C SER A 85 -8.10 -11.80 4.50
N ILE A 86 -8.28 -11.60 5.81
CA ILE A 86 -7.20 -11.21 6.72
C ILE A 86 -6.35 -12.44 7.02
N SER A 87 -5.05 -12.39 6.70
CA SER A 87 -4.12 -13.47 7.02
C SER A 87 -3.70 -13.40 8.50
N PRO A 88 -3.89 -14.47 9.30
CA PRO A 88 -3.42 -14.51 10.68
C PRO A 88 -1.89 -14.58 10.72
N ARG A 89 -1.26 -13.73 11.53
CA ARG A 89 0.21 -13.61 11.68
C ARG A 89 0.68 -13.83 13.12
N GLY A 90 -0.20 -14.31 13.98
CA GLY A 90 0.02 -14.49 15.41
C GLY A 90 -1.24 -14.21 16.23
N PRO A 91 -1.22 -14.49 17.53
CA PRO A 91 -2.39 -14.32 18.40
C PRO A 91 -2.99 -12.91 18.31
N GLY A 92 -4.29 -12.84 18.02
CA GLY A 92 -5.05 -11.59 17.93
C GLY A 92 -4.64 -10.63 16.80
N SER A 93 -3.74 -11.01 15.90
CA SER A 93 -3.32 -10.16 14.77
C SER A 93 -4.47 -9.91 13.80
N ALA A 94 -5.17 -10.97 13.40
CA ALA A 94 -6.28 -10.88 12.46
C ALA A 94 -7.43 -10.03 13.02
N ARG A 95 -7.74 -10.20 14.30
CA ARG A 95 -8.74 -9.40 15.02
C ARG A 95 -8.36 -7.92 15.07
N ARG A 96 -7.10 -7.58 15.40
CA ARG A 96 -6.61 -6.20 15.40
C ARG A 96 -6.74 -5.53 14.04
N GLN A 97 -6.38 -6.26 12.97
CA GLN A 97 -6.56 -5.76 11.60
C GLN A 97 -8.04 -5.58 11.26
N ALA A 98 -8.90 -6.52 11.65
CA ALA A 98 -10.34 -6.41 11.46
C ALA A 98 -10.94 -5.19 12.18
N ASP A 99 -10.56 -4.98 13.44
CA ASP A 99 -11.05 -3.86 14.25
C ASP A 99 -10.53 -2.51 13.72
N ALA A 100 -9.32 -2.46 13.16
CA ALA A 100 -8.82 -1.27 12.46
C ALA A 100 -9.67 -0.95 11.22
N LEU A 101 -9.93 -1.95 10.37
CA LEU A 101 -10.76 -1.79 9.17
C LEU A 101 -12.22 -1.43 9.48
N ARG A 102 -12.80 -2.00 10.54
CA ARG A 102 -14.16 -1.64 11.01
C ARG A 102 -14.25 -0.17 11.41
N ARG A 103 -13.21 0.39 12.05
CA ARG A 103 -13.15 1.82 12.36
C ARG A 103 -13.15 2.70 11.12
N GLU A 104 -12.72 2.17 9.99
CA GLU A 104 -12.78 2.85 8.69
C GLU A 104 -14.10 2.65 7.95
N GLY A 105 -15.08 1.95 8.53
CA GLY A 105 -16.37 1.66 7.91
C GLY A 105 -16.37 0.45 6.96
N VAL A 106 -15.34 -0.39 7.01
CA VAL A 106 -15.29 -1.63 6.22
C VAL A 106 -16.08 -2.72 6.92
N GLU A 107 -17.06 -3.29 6.22
CA GLU A 107 -17.82 -4.46 6.70
C GLU A 107 -16.96 -5.72 6.58
N ILE A 108 -16.92 -6.50 7.66
CA ILE A 108 -16.11 -7.72 7.75
C ILE A 108 -17.00 -8.86 8.18
N ARG A 109 -17.00 -9.93 7.38
CA ARG A 109 -17.66 -11.20 7.70
C ARG A 109 -16.69 -12.11 8.44
N GLU A 110 -17.14 -12.68 9.55
CA GLU A 110 -16.42 -13.71 10.30
C GLU A 110 -17.16 -15.04 10.11
N ASP A 111 -16.45 -16.08 9.68
CA ASP A 111 -17.02 -17.42 9.55
C ASP A 111 -16.87 -18.26 10.82
N ALA A 112 -17.43 -19.48 10.81
CA ALA A 112 -17.37 -20.39 11.95
C ALA A 112 -15.95 -20.83 12.35
N MET A 113 -14.97 -20.64 11.47
CA MET A 113 -13.55 -20.93 11.72
C MET A 113 -12.79 -19.69 12.23
N GLY A 114 -13.48 -18.56 12.42
CA GLY A 114 -12.88 -17.29 12.85
C GLY A 114 -12.09 -16.59 11.74
N GLN A 115 -12.33 -16.91 10.46
CA GLN A 115 -11.70 -16.24 9.34
C GLN A 115 -12.46 -14.96 8.99
N TYR A 116 -11.74 -13.84 8.96
CA TYR A 116 -12.27 -12.54 8.54
C TYR A 116 -12.15 -12.36 7.03
N THR A 117 -13.28 -12.07 6.38
CA THR A 117 -13.40 -11.86 4.93
C THR A 117 -14.05 -10.51 4.63
N ILE A 118 -13.56 -9.86 3.57
CA ILE A 118 -14.01 -8.54 3.09
C ILE A 118 -14.53 -8.72 1.67
N ASP A 119 -15.61 -8.01 1.34
CA ASP A 119 -16.12 -7.94 -0.02
C ASP A 119 -15.26 -7.01 -0.89
N LEU A 120 -14.43 -7.60 -1.74
CA LEU A 120 -13.55 -6.86 -2.64
C LEU A 120 -14.30 -6.11 -3.74
N ALA A 121 -15.53 -6.50 -4.09
CA ALA A 121 -16.31 -5.75 -5.07
C ALA A 121 -16.77 -4.39 -4.51
N LYS A 122 -17.07 -4.33 -3.21
CA LYS A 122 -17.52 -3.11 -2.51
C LYS A 122 -16.35 -2.25 -2.03
N TYR A 123 -15.35 -2.88 -1.42
CA TYR A 123 -14.26 -2.19 -0.73
C TYR A 123 -12.93 -2.22 -1.48
N GLY A 124 -12.84 -2.94 -2.60
CA GLY A 124 -11.62 -3.06 -3.38
C GLY A 124 -11.13 -1.73 -3.93
N TRP A 125 -9.81 -1.55 -3.87
CA TRP A 125 -9.06 -0.50 -4.56
C TRP A 125 -8.02 -1.18 -5.44
N PHE A 126 -8.27 -1.15 -6.75
CA PHE A 126 -7.50 -1.84 -7.77
C PHE A 126 -7.27 -0.95 -9.00
N PRO A 127 -6.63 0.22 -8.86
CA PRO A 127 -6.26 1.03 -10.02
C PRO A 127 -5.18 0.32 -10.85
N ASP A 128 -5.02 0.73 -12.11
CA ASP A 128 -3.97 0.18 -12.98
C ASP A 128 -2.58 0.80 -12.71
N VAL A 129 -2.55 2.04 -12.20
CA VAL A 129 -1.35 2.79 -11.79
C VAL A 129 -1.58 3.44 -10.42
N LEU A 130 -0.52 3.88 -9.74
CA LEU A 130 -0.66 4.64 -8.50
C LEU A 130 -1.27 6.02 -8.79
N PRO A 131 -2.20 6.53 -7.97
CA PRO A 131 -2.69 7.90 -8.07
C PRO A 131 -1.57 8.95 -8.23
N SER A 132 -0.48 8.81 -7.47
CA SER A 132 0.68 9.70 -7.56
C SER A 132 1.41 9.63 -8.91
N GLU A 133 1.34 8.51 -9.61
CA GLU A 133 1.89 8.33 -10.97
C GLU A 133 0.91 8.83 -12.04
N ALA A 134 -0.40 8.69 -11.82
CA ALA A 134 -1.43 9.16 -12.75
C ALA A 134 -1.37 10.69 -12.93
N ASP A 135 -1.11 11.43 -11.85
CA ASP A 135 -1.00 12.89 -11.89
C ASP A 135 0.21 13.37 -12.73
N LEU A 136 1.23 12.52 -12.94
CA LEU A 136 2.42 12.87 -13.73
C LEU A 136 2.19 12.73 -15.24
N VAL A 137 1.35 11.78 -15.66
CA VAL A 137 1.04 11.55 -17.09
C VAL A 137 0.09 12.62 -17.64
N GLU A 138 -0.82 13.13 -16.81
CA GLU A 138 -1.71 14.24 -17.23
C GLU A 138 -0.95 15.56 -17.38
N SER A 139 0.17 15.73 -16.67
CA SER A 139 1.00 16.94 -16.77
C SER A 139 1.92 16.95 -17.99
N SER A 140 2.28 15.79 -18.56
CA SER A 140 3.14 15.73 -19.75
C SER A 140 2.37 16.00 -21.04
N ASP A 141 1.12 15.58 -21.12
CA ASP A 141 0.28 15.77 -22.32
C ASP A 141 -0.21 17.22 -22.47
N ALA A 142 -0.15 18.02 -21.40
CA ALA A 142 -0.53 19.44 -21.42
C ALA A 142 0.57 20.38 -21.95
N GLU A 143 1.83 19.93 -22.03
CA GLU A 143 2.95 20.74 -22.56
C GLU A 143 3.16 20.58 -24.07
N GLU A 144 2.50 19.62 -24.74
CA GLU A 144 2.66 19.43 -26.20
C GLU A 144 1.73 20.32 -27.05
N ASP A 145 0.69 20.95 -26.47
CA ASP A 145 -0.28 21.75 -27.22
C ASP A 145 0.12 23.23 -27.42
N GLU A 146 1.18 23.73 -26.77
CA GLU A 146 1.57 25.15 -26.87
C GLU A 146 2.54 25.46 -28.04
N ASP A 147 3.24 24.46 -28.59
CA ASP A 147 4.24 24.66 -29.65
C ASP A 147 3.68 24.63 -31.10
N ALA A 148 2.40 24.28 -31.30
CA ALA A 148 1.79 24.19 -32.63
C ALA A 148 1.27 25.54 -33.17
N ALA A 149 1.17 26.59 -32.35
CA ALA A 149 0.60 27.89 -32.75
C ALA A 149 1.60 28.87 -33.37
N ALA A 150 2.91 28.55 -33.41
CA ALA A 150 3.94 29.50 -33.80
C ALA A 150 4.34 29.50 -35.31
N TYR A 151 3.75 28.65 -36.16
CA TYR A 151 4.19 28.47 -37.56
C TYR A 151 3.18 28.86 -38.66
N HIS A 152 2.22 29.74 -38.38
CA HIS A 152 1.43 30.40 -39.44
C HIS A 152 1.52 31.93 -39.35
N THR A 153 2.52 32.47 -40.03
CA THR A 153 2.57 33.86 -40.52
C THR A 153 3.19 33.85 -41.91
#